data_AF-A0A382A6G8-F1
#
_entry.id   AF-A0A382A6G8-F1
#
_cell.length_a   1.000
_cell.length_b   1.000
_cell.length_c   1.000
_cell.angle_alpha   90.00
_cell.angle_beta   90.00
_cell.angle_gamma   90.00
#
_symmetry.space_group_name_H-M   'P 1'
#
loop_
_entity.id
_entity.type
_entity.pdbx_description
1 polymer ?
#
loop_
_entity_poly.entity_id
_entity_poly.type
_entity_poly.pdbx_seq_one_letter_code
_entity_poly.pdbx_strand_id
1 'polypeptide(L)'
;MPKLVLGFILLFTFIGTSVFGAELYTREQEPELYCLAENIYWESHPDNHAGRAAVADVVLNRVEDSRFPNTICEVVKQGLLKESWRTKGKKVPDEERVFTPIRNM
;
A
#
# COMPACT_ATOMS: atom_id res chain seq x y z
N MET A 1 12.53 33.00 -39.18
CA MET A 1 11.97 31.63 -39.11
C MET A 1 12.68 30.70 -38.11
N PRO A 2 14.02 30.68 -37.91
CA PRO A 2 14.64 29.74 -36.95
C PRO A 2 14.40 30.11 -35.47
N LYS A 3 14.18 31.39 -35.14
CA LYS A 3 13.94 31.86 -33.76
C LYS A 3 12.57 31.44 -33.20
N LEU A 4 11.55 31.29 -34.05
CA LEU A 4 10.23 30.78 -33.67
C LEU A 4 10.25 29.26 -33.44
N VAL A 5 11.02 28.53 -34.25
CA VAL A 5 11.21 27.08 -34.11
C VAL A 5 12.02 26.76 -32.83
N LEU A 6 13.06 27.53 -32.53
CA LEU A 6 13.83 27.38 -31.28
C LEU A 6 13.00 27.68 -30.03
N GLY A 7 12.13 28.69 -30.09
CA GLY A 7 11.21 29.03 -29.00
C GLY A 7 10.13 27.95 -28.77
N PHE A 8 9.61 27.35 -29.85
CA PHE A 8 8.65 26.23 -29.75
C PHE A 8 9.30 24.95 -29.21
N ILE A 9 10.54 24.65 -29.61
CA ILE A 9 11.32 23.54 -29.08
C ILE A 9 11.57 23.73 -27.58
N LEU A 10 11.97 24.93 -27.15
CA LEU A 10 12.18 25.25 -25.73
C LEU A 10 10.88 25.14 -24.92
N LEU A 11 9.73 25.61 -25.45
CA LEU A 11 8.43 25.51 -24.78
C LEU A 11 7.95 24.05 -24.65
N PHE A 12 8.13 23.24 -25.70
CA PHE A 12 7.79 21.80 -25.66
C PHE A 12 8.71 21.01 -24.72
N THR A 13 10.00 21.35 -24.62
CA THR A 13 10.90 20.70 -23.64
C THR A 13 10.61 21.10 -22.18
N PHE A 14 10.00 22.26 -21.94
CA PHE A 14 9.69 22.72 -20.59
C PHE A 14 8.38 22.12 -20.03
N ILE A 15 7.42 21.80 -20.90
CA ILE A 15 6.15 21.15 -20.50
C ILE A 15 6.33 19.62 -20.39
N GLY A 16 7.24 19.02 -21.18
CA GLY A 16 7.42 17.56 -21.23
C GLY A 16 8.11 16.92 -20.01
N THR A 17 8.81 17.68 -19.18
CA THR A 17 9.63 17.13 -18.07
C THR A 17 8.90 17.00 -16.73
N SER A 18 7.72 17.62 -16.56
CA SER A 18 6.99 17.60 -15.28
C SER A 18 6.04 16.41 -15.10
N VAL A 19 5.92 15.51 -16.09
CA VAL A 19 4.94 14.40 -16.08
C VAL A 19 5.53 13.07 -15.57
N PHE A 20 6.82 13.01 -15.25
CA PHE A 20 7.51 11.75 -14.87
C PHE A 20 7.38 11.33 -13.40
N GLY A 21 6.58 12.02 -12.59
CA GLY A 21 6.53 11.82 -11.13
C GLY A 21 5.16 11.47 -10.54
N ALA A 22 4.17 11.09 -11.34
CA ALA A 22 2.87 10.69 -10.80
C ALA A 22 2.96 9.25 -10.24
N GLU A 23 2.65 9.09 -8.95
CA GLU A 23 2.46 7.77 -8.33
C GLU A 23 1.27 7.08 -8.99
N LEU A 24 1.49 5.88 -9.57
CA LEU A 24 0.48 5.17 -10.37
C LEU A 24 -0.73 4.70 -9.54
N TYR A 25 -0.52 4.41 -8.26
CA TYR A 25 -1.54 3.96 -7.32
C TYR A 25 -1.39 4.76 -6.03
N THR A 26 -2.38 5.59 -5.70
CA THR A 26 -2.44 6.31 -4.42
C THR A 26 -3.43 5.63 -3.47
N ARG A 27 -3.26 5.85 -2.16
CA ARG A 27 -4.20 5.32 -1.16
C ARG A 27 -5.63 5.80 -1.38
N GLU A 28 -5.79 7.02 -1.90
CA GLU A 28 -7.09 7.66 -2.08
C GLU A 28 -7.77 7.21 -3.38
N GLN A 29 -7.03 7.00 -4.46
CA GLN A 29 -7.60 6.64 -5.76
C GLN A 29 -7.79 5.13 -5.92
N GLU A 30 -6.81 4.33 -5.47
CA GLU A 30 -6.77 2.89 -5.67
C GLU A 30 -6.39 2.16 -4.36
N PRO A 31 -7.23 2.26 -3.31
CA PRO A 31 -6.89 1.79 -1.96
C PRO A 31 -6.53 0.30 -1.90
N GLU A 32 -7.27 -0.55 -2.64
CA GLU A 32 -7.05 -2.00 -2.64
C GLU A 32 -5.72 -2.37 -3.29
N LEU A 33 -5.39 -1.75 -4.43
CA LEU A 33 -4.11 -1.96 -5.12
C LEU A 33 -2.95 -1.41 -4.30
N TYR A 34 -3.15 -0.28 -3.62
CA TYR A 34 -2.16 0.26 -2.70
C TYR A 34 -1.89 -0.71 -1.54
N CYS A 35 -2.94 -1.23 -0.89
CA CYS A 35 -2.81 -2.24 0.17
C CYS A 35 -2.06 -3.49 -0.33
N LEU A 36 -2.40 -3.97 -1.53
CA LEU A 36 -1.73 -5.12 -2.12
C LEU A 36 -0.22 -4.85 -2.35
N ALA A 37 0.10 -3.70 -2.93
CA ALA A 37 1.47 -3.30 -3.21
C ALA A 37 2.31 -3.13 -1.93
N GLU A 38 1.73 -2.50 -0.90
CA GLU A 38 2.38 -2.33 0.40
C GLU A 38 2.64 -3.69 1.07
N ASN A 39 1.67 -4.61 1.03
CA ASN A 39 1.84 -5.97 1.55
C ASN A 39 2.95 -6.73 0.83
N ILE A 40 2.93 -6.76 -0.51
CA ILE A 40 3.98 -7.44 -1.30
C ILE A 40 5.35 -6.87 -0.98
N TYR A 41 5.46 -5.54 -0.89
CA TYR A 41 6.72 -4.89 -0.57
C TYR A 41 7.25 -5.32 0.81
N TRP A 42 6.44 -5.23 1.87
CA TRP A 42 6.93 -5.53 3.22
C TRP A 42 7.21 -7.02 3.46
N GLU A 43 6.47 -7.92 2.80
CA GLU A 43 6.64 -9.36 2.98
C GLU A 43 7.73 -9.97 2.08
N SER A 44 8.05 -9.33 0.95
CA SER A 44 8.91 -9.93 -0.08
C SER A 44 9.80 -8.96 -0.86
N HIS A 45 10.07 -7.75 -0.33
CA HIS A 45 10.96 -6.78 -0.97
C HIS A 45 12.32 -7.36 -1.42
N PRO A 46 13.08 -8.12 -0.62
CA PRO A 46 14.37 -8.65 -1.07
C PRO A 46 14.26 -9.86 -2.01
N ASP A 47 13.04 -10.39 -2.23
CA ASP A 47 12.81 -11.59 -3.03
C ASP A 47 12.74 -11.30 -4.54
N ASN A 48 12.81 -12.36 -5.34
CA ASN A 48 12.64 -12.29 -6.79
C ASN A 48 11.16 -12.07 -7.18
N HIS A 49 10.92 -11.86 -8.48
CA HIS A 49 9.56 -11.61 -8.99
C HIS A 49 8.58 -12.75 -8.71
N ALA A 50 9.03 -14.01 -8.70
CA ALA A 50 8.17 -15.14 -8.39
C ALA A 50 7.76 -15.17 -6.91
N GLY A 51 8.68 -14.84 -6.00
CA GLY A 51 8.37 -14.71 -4.57
C GLY A 51 7.37 -13.60 -4.28
N ARG A 52 7.56 -12.44 -4.92
CA ARG A 52 6.61 -11.32 -4.84
C ARG A 52 5.23 -11.67 -5.42
N ALA A 53 5.18 -12.38 -6.55
CA ALA A 53 3.94 -12.87 -7.14
C ALA A 53 3.26 -13.90 -6.22
N ALA A 54 4.02 -14.81 -5.60
CA ALA A 54 3.48 -15.78 -4.67
C ALA A 54 2.81 -15.12 -3.45
N VAL A 55 3.40 -14.04 -2.90
CA VAL A 55 2.75 -13.25 -1.84
C VAL A 55 1.43 -12.63 -2.33
N ALA A 56 1.41 -12.08 -3.54
CA ALA A 56 0.19 -11.53 -4.14
C ALA A 56 -0.89 -12.61 -4.27
N ASP A 57 -0.54 -13.78 -4.82
CA ASP A 57 -1.44 -14.91 -5.01
C ASP A 57 -2.03 -15.39 -3.69
N VAL A 58 -1.24 -15.45 -2.60
CA VAL A 58 -1.77 -15.82 -1.28
C VAL A 58 -2.83 -14.84 -0.80
N VAL A 59 -2.66 -13.53 -1.04
CA VAL A 59 -3.67 -12.52 -0.68
C VAL A 59 -4.93 -12.70 -1.52
N LEU A 60 -4.79 -12.85 -2.84
CA LEU A 60 -5.93 -13.03 -3.73
C LEU A 60 -6.69 -14.34 -3.46
N ASN A 61 -5.97 -15.43 -3.21
CA ASN A 61 -6.56 -16.71 -2.80
C ASN A 61 -7.37 -16.58 -1.50
N ARG A 62 -6.92 -15.75 -0.55
CA ARG A 62 -7.70 -15.46 0.67
C ARG A 62 -8.95 -14.67 0.34
N VAL A 63 -8.85 -13.62 -0.47
CA VAL A 63 -10.02 -12.82 -0.89
C VAL A 63 -11.10 -13.69 -1.56
N GLU A 64 -10.69 -14.70 -2.34
CA GLU A 64 -11.62 -15.63 -3.01
C GLU A 64 -12.21 -16.70 -2.08
N ASP A 65 -11.59 -16.97 -0.92
CA ASP A 65 -12.02 -18.01 0.01
C ASP A 65 -12.96 -17.45 1.09
N SER A 66 -14.14 -18.05 1.20
CA SER A 66 -15.20 -17.67 2.15
C SER A 66 -14.79 -17.64 3.64
N ARG A 67 -13.65 -18.24 4.01
CA ARG A 67 -13.11 -18.21 5.38
C ARG A 67 -12.42 -16.89 5.72
N PHE A 68 -12.16 -16.05 4.73
CA PHE A 68 -11.44 -14.78 4.88
C PHE A 68 -12.30 -13.60 4.42
N PRO A 69 -11.92 -12.36 4.77
CA PRO A 69 -12.57 -11.16 4.25
C PRO A 69 -12.51 -11.08 2.72
N ASN A 70 -13.47 -10.40 2.12
CA ASN A 70 -13.69 -10.35 0.69
C ASN A 70 -13.04 -9.13 0.01
N THR A 71 -12.16 -8.40 0.71
CA THR A 71 -11.40 -7.27 0.18
C THR A 71 -9.91 -7.42 0.51
N ILE A 72 -9.04 -6.88 -0.35
CA ILE A 72 -7.59 -7.02 -0.19
C ILE A 72 -7.14 -6.29 1.09
N CYS A 73 -7.59 -5.06 1.30
CA CYS A 73 -7.20 -4.29 2.48
C CYS A 73 -7.62 -4.97 3.80
N GLU A 74 -8.80 -5.60 3.85
CA GLU A 74 -9.23 -6.33 5.05
C GLU A 74 -8.37 -7.56 5.31
N VAL A 75 -8.06 -8.35 4.28
CA VAL A 75 -7.15 -9.51 4.37
C VAL A 75 -5.77 -9.09 4.87
N VAL A 76 -5.18 -8.05 4.28
CA VAL A 76 -3.85 -7.54 4.66
C VAL A 76 -3.82 -7.06 6.11
N LYS A 77 -4.94 -6.53 6.62
CA LYS A 77 -5.04 -5.98 7.98
C LYS A 77 -5.39 -7.03 9.06
N GLN A 78 -5.46 -8.32 8.74
CA GLN A 78 -5.73 -9.39 9.71
C GLN A 78 -4.56 -9.70 10.67
N GLY A 79 -3.55 -8.84 10.76
CA GLY A 79 -2.42 -9.01 11.66
C GLY A 79 -2.84 -9.02 13.14
N LEU A 80 -2.10 -9.76 13.96
CA LEU A 80 -2.40 -9.86 15.38
C LEU A 80 -2.09 -8.55 16.11
N LEU A 81 -3.02 -8.16 16.97
CA LEU A 81 -2.94 -6.95 17.76
C LEU A 81 -2.83 -7.30 19.24
N LYS A 82 -2.06 -6.50 19.97
CA LYS A 82 -2.03 -6.52 21.44
C LYS A 82 -2.46 -5.17 21.99
N GLU A 83 -3.14 -5.19 23.13
CA GLU A 83 -3.50 -3.97 23.84
C GLU A 83 -2.24 -3.21 24.26
N SER A 84 -2.23 -1.91 23.99
CA SER A 84 -1.14 -0.99 24.29
C SER A 84 -0.96 -0.84 25.80
N TRP A 85 0.28 -0.64 26.25
CA TRP A 85 0.60 -0.31 27.65
C TRP A 85 -0.17 0.92 28.17
N ARG A 86 -0.64 1.78 27.26
CA ARG A 86 -1.41 2.99 27.57
C ARG A 86 -2.75 2.67 28.20
N THR A 87 -3.41 1.58 27.80
CA THR A 87 -4.77 1.21 28.23
C THR A 87 -4.80 -0.11 28.99
N LYS A 88 -3.84 -1.01 28.69
CA LYS A 88 -3.74 -2.33 29.32
C LYS A 88 -3.79 -2.25 30.85
N GLY A 89 -4.76 -2.94 31.43
CA GLY A 89 -4.96 -3.04 32.89
C GLY A 89 -5.55 -1.80 33.55
N LYS A 90 -5.96 -0.79 32.77
CA LYS A 90 -6.64 0.41 33.28
C LYS A 90 -8.15 0.28 33.09
N LYS A 91 -8.92 0.99 33.91
CA LYS A 91 -10.38 1.10 33.75
C LYS A 91 -10.68 2.11 32.63
N VAL A 92 -10.53 1.66 31.38
CA VAL A 92 -10.92 2.42 30.19
C VAL A 92 -12.12 1.73 29.51
N PRO A 93 -13.06 2.49 28.93
CA PRO A 93 -14.09 1.93 28.06
C PRO A 93 -13.47 1.17 26.86
N ASP A 94 -14.18 0.17 26.34
CA ASP A 94 -13.66 -0.67 25.24
C ASP A 94 -13.39 0.13 23.95
N GLU A 95 -14.18 1.17 23.71
CA GLU A 95 -14.04 2.10 22.58
C GLU A 95 -12.77 2.94 22.64
N GLU A 96 -12.24 3.17 23.85
CA GLU A 96 -11.01 3.94 24.08
C GLU A 96 -9.76 3.04 24.15
N ARG A 97 -9.92 1.71 24.01
CA ARG A 97 -8.78 0.80 24.06
C ARG A 97 -7.90 0.97 22.83
N VAL A 98 -6.61 1.13 23.08
CA VAL A 98 -5.62 1.33 22.03
C VAL A 98 -4.90 0.02 21.75
N PHE A 99 -4.93 -0.43 20.51
CA PHE A 99 -4.26 -1.65 20.07
C PHE A 99 -3.04 -1.35 19.20
N THR A 100 -2.03 -2.21 19.29
CA THR A 100 -0.78 -2.11 18.53
C THR A 100 -0.45 -3.44 17.87
N PRO A 101 0.13 -3.46 16.65
CA PRO A 101 0.55 -4.69 16.00
C PRO A 101 1.60 -5.44 16.83
N ILE A 102 1.45 -6.77 16.90
CA ILE A 102 2.49 -7.65 17.43
C ILE A 102 3.60 -7.76 16.38
N ARG A 103 4.85 -7.54 16.80
CA ARG A 103 6.04 -7.65 15.94
C ARG A 103 6.86 -8.85 16.38
N ASN A 104 7.60 -9.45 15.43
CA ASN A 104 8.50 -10.58 15.66
C ASN A 104 7.77 -11.75 16.34
N MET A 105 6.72 -12.22 15.68
CA MET A 105 5.93 -13.35 16.18
C MET A 105 6.73 -14.65 16.17
#